data_AF-A0A6G1RKI2-F1
#
_entry.id   AF-A0A6G1RKI2-F1
#
_cell.length_a   1.000
_cell.length_b   1.000
_cell.length_c   1.000
_cell.angle_alpha   90.00
_cell.angle_beta   90.00
_cell.angle_gamma   90.00
#
_symmetry.space_group_name_H-M   'P 1'
#
loop_
_entity.id
_entity.type
_entity.pdbx_description
1 polymer ?
#
loop_
_entity_poly.entity_id
_entity_poly.type
_entity_poly.pdbx_seq_one_letter_code
_entity_poly.pdbx_strand_id
1 'polypeptide(L)'
;WVILLSGLSGIVAQEDLYRKVFVFRRDPSDAYVLLRARLERPLHSFTLCLRSYTDLTRPYSLFSYATKAQDNEILLFKPKPSEYRLYVGGKFVVFRVPEAPGDWEHVCASWESATGIAEFWLNGKPWPRKG
;
A
#
# COMPACT_ATOMS: atom_id res chain seq x y z
N TRP A 1 0.04 28.56 -49.09
CA TRP A 1 0.12 27.37 -48.22
C TRP A 1 -0.25 27.78 -46.82
N VAL A 2 -1.46 27.43 -46.36
CA VAL A 2 -1.90 27.66 -44.98
C VAL A 2 -1.57 26.40 -44.20
N ILE A 3 -0.65 26.50 -43.23
CA ILE A 3 -0.35 25.40 -42.31
C ILE A 3 -1.36 25.49 -41.17
N LEU A 4 -2.37 24.61 -41.19
CA LEU A 4 -3.25 24.40 -40.04
C LEU A 4 -2.53 23.46 -39.05
N LEU A 5 -1.97 24.02 -37.98
CA LEU A 5 -1.54 23.25 -36.83
C LEU A 5 -2.77 22.89 -35.99
N SER A 6 -3.39 21.75 -36.30
CA SER A 6 -4.39 21.15 -35.42
C SER A 6 -3.67 20.56 -34.20
N GLY A 7 -3.47 21.37 -33.17
CA GLY A 7 -3.06 20.87 -31.87
C GLY A 7 -4.24 20.15 -31.22
N LEU A 8 -4.24 18.81 -31.27
CA LEU A 8 -5.07 18.02 -30.37
C LEU A 8 -4.51 18.22 -28.96
N SER A 9 -5.08 19.20 -28.24
CA SER A 9 -4.95 19.29 -26.79
C SER A 9 -5.71 18.09 -26.20
N GLY A 10 -5.04 16.95 -26.16
CA GLY A 10 -5.52 15.80 -25.43
C GLY A 10 -5.52 16.15 -23.96
N ILE A 11 -6.69 16.52 -23.43
CA ILE A 11 -6.91 16.51 -21.99
C ILE A 11 -6.73 15.04 -21.58
N VAL A 12 -5.62 14.74 -20.90
CA VAL A 12 -5.49 13.46 -20.19
C VAL A 12 -6.50 13.53 -19.05
N ALA A 13 -7.71 13.06 -19.30
CA ALA A 13 -8.70 12.89 -18.26
C ALA A 13 -8.13 11.86 -17.28
N GLN A 14 -7.80 12.31 -16.07
CA GLN A 14 -7.40 11.41 -15.01
C GLN A 14 -8.61 10.55 -14.67
N GLU A 15 -8.57 9.27 -15.03
CA GLU A 15 -9.64 8.34 -14.75
C GLU A 15 -9.74 8.10 -13.23
N ASP A 16 -10.92 8.34 -12.67
CA ASP A 16 -11.21 8.01 -11.29
C ASP A 16 -11.33 6.48 -11.13
N LEU A 17 -10.65 5.97 -10.10
CA LEU A 17 -10.63 4.55 -9.73
C LEU A 17 -11.67 4.21 -8.66
N TYR A 18 -12.57 5.13 -8.32
CA TYR A 18 -13.67 4.86 -7.41
C TYR A 18 -14.46 3.61 -7.84
N ARG A 19 -14.60 2.65 -6.91
CA ARG A 19 -15.21 1.31 -7.11
C ARG A 19 -14.53 0.42 -8.16
N LYS A 20 -13.31 0.74 -8.57
CA LYS A 20 -12.47 -0.13 -9.41
C LYS A 20 -11.38 -0.77 -8.58
N VAL A 21 -10.82 -1.86 -9.11
CA VAL A 21 -9.77 -2.64 -8.46
C VAL A 21 -8.68 -2.99 -9.47
N PHE A 22 -7.44 -3.08 -8.99
CA PHE A 22 -6.36 -3.69 -9.76
C PHE A 22 -6.41 -5.20 -9.59
N VAL A 23 -6.26 -5.95 -10.68
CA VAL A 23 -6.30 -7.41 -10.69
C VAL A 23 -4.96 -7.97 -11.13
N PHE A 24 -4.31 -8.71 -10.25
CA PHE A 24 -3.07 -9.42 -10.51
C PHE A 24 -3.38 -10.92 -10.67
N ARG A 25 -3.31 -11.45 -11.90
CA ARG A 25 -3.89 -12.76 -12.24
C ARG A 25 -2.96 -13.96 -12.05
N ARG A 26 -1.65 -13.74 -11.90
CA ARG A 26 -0.65 -14.82 -11.88
C ARG A 26 -0.02 -14.92 -10.50
N ASP A 27 0.31 -16.14 -10.12
CA ASP A 27 1.16 -16.42 -8.97
C ASP A 27 2.25 -17.43 -9.36
N PRO A 28 3.55 -17.07 -9.32
CA PRO A 28 4.07 -15.72 -9.05
C PRO A 28 3.73 -14.74 -10.18
N SER A 29 3.70 -13.44 -9.85
CA SER A 29 3.50 -12.34 -10.81
C SER A 29 4.60 -11.30 -10.64
N ASP A 30 5.12 -10.83 -11.76
CA ASP A 30 6.00 -9.67 -11.89
C ASP A 30 5.23 -8.36 -12.14
N ALA A 31 3.91 -8.43 -12.36
CA ALA A 31 3.08 -7.25 -12.53
C ALA A 31 3.00 -6.42 -11.24
N TYR A 32 3.09 -5.10 -11.39
CA TYR A 32 2.98 -4.12 -10.32
C TYR A 32 2.27 -2.86 -10.81
N VAL A 33 1.78 -2.05 -9.88
CA VAL A 33 1.24 -0.71 -10.15
C VAL A 33 2.10 0.31 -9.42
N LEU A 34 2.56 1.32 -10.15
CA LEU A 34 3.35 2.41 -9.59
C LEU A 34 2.45 3.58 -9.20
N LEU A 35 2.36 3.85 -7.90
CA LEU A 35 1.68 5.04 -7.38
C LEU A 35 2.64 6.24 -7.42
N ARG A 36 2.32 7.24 -8.26
CA ARG A 36 3.10 8.48 -8.38
C ARG A 36 2.55 9.55 -7.45
N ALA A 37 3.00 9.54 -6.20
CA ALA A 37 2.74 10.62 -5.25
C ALA A 37 3.81 11.72 -5.39
N ARG A 38 3.39 13.00 -5.34
CA ARG A 38 4.32 14.13 -5.22
C ARG A 38 4.54 14.40 -3.73
N LEU A 39 5.63 13.86 -3.19
CA LEU A 39 6.07 14.13 -1.82
C LEU A 39 7.08 15.27 -1.85
N GLU A 40 6.70 16.45 -1.35
CA GLU A 40 7.58 17.62 -1.32
C GLU A 40 8.54 17.61 -0.12
N ARG A 41 8.22 16.82 0.92
CA ARG A 41 8.97 16.73 2.17
C ARG A 41 9.02 15.29 2.67
N PRO A 42 10.01 14.93 3.50
CA PRO A 42 10.01 13.66 4.21
C PRO A 42 8.73 13.47 5.04
N LEU A 43 8.27 12.23 5.15
CA LEU A 43 7.09 11.88 5.93
C LEU A 43 7.45 11.76 7.41
N HIS A 44 6.97 12.70 8.23
CA HIS A 44 7.09 12.61 9.69
C HIS A 44 6.03 11.71 10.32
N SER A 45 4.89 11.58 9.64
CA SER A 45 3.82 10.65 9.97
C SER A 45 3.10 10.26 8.70
N PHE A 46 2.47 9.10 8.69
CA PHE A 46 1.64 8.66 7.58
C PHE A 46 0.53 7.72 8.05
N THR A 47 -0.50 7.62 7.23
CA THR A 47 -1.51 6.56 7.31
C THR A 47 -1.71 5.99 5.92
N LEU A 48 -1.61 4.67 5.80
CA LEU A 48 -1.87 3.90 4.58
C LEU A 48 -3.12 3.06 4.80
N CYS A 49 -4.07 3.11 3.87
CA CYS A 49 -5.25 2.25 3.86
C CYS A 49 -5.45 1.64 2.46
N LEU A 50 -5.81 0.36 2.41
CA LEU A 50 -6.21 -0.31 1.16
C LEU A 50 -7.20 -1.45 1.43
N ARG A 51 -7.88 -1.89 0.38
CA ARG A 51 -8.68 -3.12 0.38
C ARG A 51 -8.03 -4.14 -0.54
N SER A 52 -7.95 -5.38 -0.08
CA SER A 52 -7.41 -6.49 -0.86
C SER A 52 -8.23 -7.76 -0.64
N TYR A 53 -8.29 -8.60 -1.65
CA TYR A 53 -8.81 -9.95 -1.55
C TYR A 53 -7.87 -10.91 -2.27
N THR A 54 -7.53 -12.02 -1.61
CA THR A 54 -6.64 -13.04 -2.13
C THR A 54 -6.80 -14.34 -1.34
N ASP A 55 -6.52 -15.44 -2.01
CA ASP A 55 -6.42 -16.80 -1.46
C ASP A 55 -4.95 -17.21 -1.19
N LEU A 56 -3.99 -16.31 -1.40
CA LEU A 56 -2.57 -16.58 -1.18
C LEU A 56 -2.28 -16.84 0.30
N THR A 57 -1.63 -17.98 0.56
CA THR A 57 -1.12 -18.35 1.89
C THR A 57 0.37 -18.10 2.05
N ARG A 58 1.10 -17.92 0.93
CA ARG A 58 2.52 -17.56 0.92
C ARG A 58 2.73 -16.09 1.33
N PRO A 59 3.96 -15.67 1.65
CA PRO A 59 4.26 -14.26 1.91
C PRO A 59 4.01 -13.37 0.69
N TYR A 60 3.43 -12.18 0.89
CA TYR A 60 3.27 -11.16 -0.16
C TYR A 60 3.26 -9.73 0.40
N SER A 61 3.65 -8.77 -0.45
CA SER A 61 3.56 -7.33 -0.17
C SER A 61 2.21 -6.78 -0.61
N LEU A 62 1.59 -5.97 0.25
CA LEU A 62 0.39 -5.19 -0.08
C LEU A 62 0.76 -3.80 -0.60
N PHE A 63 1.79 -3.19 -0.03
CA PHE A 63 2.31 -1.89 -0.43
C PHE A 63 3.81 -1.82 -0.17
N SER A 64 4.58 -1.37 -1.15
CA SER A 64 6.02 -1.21 -1.04
C SER A 64 6.42 0.20 -1.51
N TYR A 65 7.11 0.91 -0.63
CA TYR A 65 7.77 2.17 -0.91
C TYR A 65 9.23 2.06 -0.48
N ALA A 66 10.12 2.31 -1.43
CA ALA A 66 11.56 2.32 -1.24
C ALA A 66 12.12 3.68 -1.68
N THR A 67 13.20 4.10 -1.04
CA THR A 67 13.96 5.28 -1.46
C THR A 67 15.25 4.84 -2.16
N LYS A 68 16.00 5.79 -2.69
CA LYS A 68 17.35 5.50 -3.20
C LYS A 68 18.30 4.98 -2.12
N ALA A 69 18.05 5.32 -0.85
CA ALA A 69 18.94 5.02 0.26
C ALA A 69 18.52 3.78 1.07
N GLN A 70 17.23 3.43 1.06
CA GLN A 70 16.67 2.43 1.98
C GLN A 70 15.59 1.60 1.28
N ASP A 71 15.81 0.29 1.28
CA ASP A 71 14.77 -0.70 0.98
C ASP A 71 13.79 -0.78 2.15
N ASN A 72 12.54 -1.18 1.90
CA ASN A 72 11.51 -1.29 2.95
C ASN A 72 11.38 -0.01 3.79
N GLU A 73 11.54 1.16 3.17
CA GLU A 73 11.36 2.46 3.82
C GLU A 73 9.95 2.55 4.41
N ILE A 74 8.93 2.16 3.63
CA ILE A 74 7.59 1.85 4.12
C ILE A 74 7.11 0.58 3.41
N LEU A 75 6.85 -0.49 4.16
CA LEU A 75 6.34 -1.74 3.59
C LEU A 75 5.22 -2.28 4.48
N LEU A 76 4.04 -2.50 3.88
CA LEU A 76 2.95 -3.27 4.48
C LEU A 76 2.99 -4.68 3.88
N PHE A 77 3.39 -5.64 4.72
CA PHE A 77 3.68 -7.01 4.31
C PHE A 77 2.80 -8.01 5.04
N LYS A 78 2.32 -9.02 4.33
CA LYS A 78 1.59 -10.15 4.91
C LYS A 78 2.45 -11.42 4.77
N PRO A 79 3.24 -11.79 5.78
CA PRO A 79 4.09 -12.98 5.72
C PRO A 79 3.31 -14.30 5.69
N LYS A 80 2.11 -14.32 6.29
CA LYS A 80 1.21 -15.47 6.38
C LYS A 80 -0.21 -14.99 6.72
N PRO A 81 -1.27 -15.82 6.54
CA PRO A 81 -2.66 -15.40 6.75
C PRO A 81 -2.94 -14.73 8.10
N SER A 82 -2.31 -15.23 9.17
CA SER A 82 -2.53 -14.76 10.55
C SER A 82 -1.67 -13.56 10.98
N GLU A 83 -0.97 -12.88 10.07
CA GLU A 83 0.06 -11.90 10.45
C GLU A 83 0.23 -10.77 9.42
N TYR A 84 0.35 -9.55 9.92
CA TYR A 84 0.79 -8.37 9.18
C TYR A 84 2.06 -7.80 9.78
N ARG A 85 2.90 -7.21 8.94
CA ARG A 85 4.07 -6.44 9.34
C ARG A 85 4.02 -5.05 8.71
N LEU A 86 4.24 -4.04 9.52
CA LEU A 86 4.52 -2.69 9.05
C LEU A 86 6.01 -2.43 9.23
N TYR A 87 6.71 -2.18 8.14
CA TYR A 87 8.09 -1.73 8.12
C TYR A 87 8.15 -0.22 8.00
N VAL A 88 9.06 0.40 8.76
CA VAL A 88 9.45 1.80 8.65
C VAL A 88 10.97 1.88 8.79
N GLY A 89 11.65 2.41 7.77
CA GLY A 89 13.12 2.52 7.75
C GLY A 89 13.83 1.16 7.93
N GLY A 90 13.31 0.10 7.32
CA GLY A 90 13.88 -1.26 7.40
C GLY A 90 13.59 -2.05 8.68
N LYS A 91 13.05 -1.42 9.74
CA LYS A 91 12.59 -2.11 10.96
C LYS A 91 11.10 -2.38 10.90
N PHE A 92 10.58 -3.37 11.62
CA PHE A 92 9.16 -3.70 11.58
C PHE A 92 8.55 -4.05 12.93
N VAL A 93 7.24 -3.86 13.00
CA VAL A 93 6.37 -4.36 14.06
C VAL A 93 5.43 -5.43 13.51
N VAL A 94 5.02 -6.39 14.35
CA VAL A 94 4.20 -7.53 13.96
C VAL A 94 2.80 -7.43 14.55
N PHE A 95 1.75 -7.41 13.73
CA PHE A 95 0.35 -7.51 14.14
C PHE A 95 -0.17 -8.92 13.85
N ARG A 96 -0.49 -9.69 14.89
CA ARG A 96 -1.08 -11.02 14.76
C ARG A 96 -2.58 -10.87 14.67
N VAL A 97 -3.23 -11.50 13.69
CA VAL A 97 -4.67 -11.40 13.46
C VAL A 97 -5.28 -12.80 13.36
N PRO A 98 -6.59 -12.98 13.65
CA PRO A 98 -7.26 -14.24 13.36
C PRO A 98 -7.22 -14.51 11.85
N GLU A 99 -7.07 -15.78 11.48
CA GLU A 99 -7.22 -16.18 10.07
C GLU A 99 -8.68 -16.07 9.67
N ALA A 100 -8.94 -15.34 8.58
CA ALA A 100 -10.26 -15.19 7.99
C ALA A 100 -10.17 -15.56 6.51
N PRO A 101 -10.37 -16.85 6.15
CA PRO A 101 -10.30 -17.26 4.76
C PRO A 101 -11.49 -16.71 3.97
N GLY A 102 -11.22 -16.26 2.74
CA GLY A 102 -12.28 -16.05 1.74
C GLY A 102 -13.08 -14.75 1.84
N ASP A 103 -12.51 -13.66 2.35
CA ASP A 103 -13.18 -12.35 2.36
C ASP A 103 -12.22 -11.19 2.06
N TRP A 104 -12.78 -10.05 1.68
CA TRP A 104 -12.08 -8.78 1.54
C TRP A 104 -11.55 -8.31 2.89
N GLU A 105 -10.29 -7.91 2.90
CA GLU A 105 -9.66 -7.28 4.06
C GLU A 105 -9.47 -5.78 3.77
N HIS A 106 -10.02 -4.94 4.64
CA HIS A 106 -9.70 -3.52 4.70
C HIS A 106 -8.64 -3.29 5.76
N VAL A 107 -7.43 -2.96 5.33
CA VAL A 107 -6.27 -2.79 6.20
C VAL A 107 -5.86 -1.34 6.21
N CYS A 108 -5.69 -0.78 7.40
CA CYS A 108 -5.04 0.50 7.61
C CYS A 108 -3.86 0.34 8.56
N ALA A 109 -2.79 1.10 8.32
CA ALA A 109 -1.65 1.20 9.20
C ALA A 109 -1.16 2.65 9.25
N SER A 110 -0.88 3.15 10.45
CA SER A 110 -0.30 4.49 10.66
C SER A 110 1.02 4.38 11.41
N TRP A 111 1.84 5.42 11.27
CA TRP A 111 3.08 5.57 12.05
C TRP A 111 3.41 7.05 12.24
N GLU A 112 4.04 7.38 13.37
CA GLU A 112 4.51 8.73 13.69
C GLU A 112 5.94 8.72 14.24
N SER A 113 6.80 9.57 13.67
CA SER A 113 8.22 9.68 14.04
C SER A 113 8.47 10.21 15.45
N ALA A 114 7.60 11.07 15.98
CA ALA A 114 7.78 11.67 17.30
C ALA A 114 7.73 10.64 18.44
N THR A 115 6.91 9.60 18.29
CA THR A 115 6.71 8.55 19.30
C THR A 115 7.25 7.19 18.85
N GLY A 116 7.49 7.00 17.55
CA GLY A 116 7.80 5.70 16.97
C GLY A 116 6.60 4.75 16.92
N ILE A 117 5.41 5.20 17.33
CA ILE A 117 4.24 4.34 17.46
C ILE A 117 3.62 4.07 16.10
N ALA A 118 3.42 2.78 15.82
CA ALA A 118 2.60 2.24 14.78
C ALA A 118 1.21 1.82 15.30
N GLU A 119 0.18 2.14 14.54
CA GLU A 119 -1.19 1.70 14.77
C GLU A 119 -1.69 0.91 13.58
N PHE A 120 -2.61 -0.02 13.82
CA PHE A 120 -3.09 -0.94 12.79
C PHE A 120 -4.58 -1.22 12.99
N TRP A 121 -5.31 -1.29 11.88
CA TRP A 121 -6.71 -1.63 11.85
C TRP A 121 -6.97 -2.70 10.79
N LEU A 122 -7.76 -3.70 11.16
CA LEU A 122 -8.28 -4.71 10.25
C LEU A 122 -9.80 -4.65 10.27
N ASN A 123 -10.40 -4.41 9.11
CA ASN A 123 -11.86 -4.30 8.94
C ASN A 123 -12.49 -3.27 9.91
N GLY A 124 -11.79 -2.14 10.10
CA GLY A 124 -12.23 -1.06 10.99
C GLY A 124 -11.96 -1.30 12.48
N LYS A 125 -11.52 -2.51 12.88
CA LYS A 125 -11.19 -2.83 14.27
C LYS A 125 -9.72 -2.47 14.58
N PRO A 126 -9.44 -1.64 15.60
CA PRO A 126 -8.09 -1.32 16.01
C PRO A 126 -7.39 -2.51 16.68
N TRP A 127 -6.08 -2.60 16.48
CA TRP A 127 -5.18 -3.51 17.16
C TRP A 127 -4.30 -2.77 18.17
N PRO A 128 -3.67 -3.47 19.14
CA PRO A 128 -2.77 -2.83 20.10
C PRO A 128 -1.64 -2.07 19.39
N ARG A 129 -1.42 -0.83 19.82
CA ARG A 129 -0.32 0.05 19.39
C ARG A 129 1.04 -0.61 19.64
N LYS A 130 2.02 -0.34 18.78
CA LYS A 130 3.39 -0.90 18.88
C LYS A 130 4.40 0.20 18.60
N GLY A 131 5.53 0.24 19.28
CA GLY A 131 6.63 1.18 19.07
C GLY A 131 7.93 0.58 19.56
#